data_AF-A0AA35RPR1-F1
#
_entry.id   AF-A0AA35RPR1-F1
#
_cell.length_a   1.000
_cell.length_b   1.000
_cell.length_c   1.000
_cell.angle_alpha   90.00
_cell.angle_beta   90.00
_cell.angle_gamma   90.00
#
_symmetry.space_group_name_H-M   'P 1'
#
loop_
_entity.id
_entity.type
_entity.pdbx_description
1 polymer ?
#
loop_
_entity_poly.entity_id
_entity_poly.type
_entity_poly.pdbx_seq_one_letter_code
_entity_poly.pdbx_strand_id
1 'polypeptide(L)'
;MYTGFKGNARVILPGLSPCVDCTLDLYPPQVNYPLCTIASKPRLPEHCVEYVNILLWTKEKPFEYGVSLDGDNPDHMQWVFEKAQGRAREYGIQGVTYRLAKGVVKRIIPAVASTNAVIAAVCATEVFKLATSCSKPLQNFMVFNDTDGVYTYTFEAERKEDCISCSTKPISLTFTTDTTLQQLYDYLKENQKFLMKAPSITTVIDGKNKTLYMPTLDAVERATRPNLQQKLTDLGVLDGHHIVVADATTPKPVAIIVKFEQEMEPCAT
;
A
#
# COMPACT_ATOMS: atom_id res chain seq x y z
N MET A 1 6.86 11.97 8.94
CA MET A 1 7.42 11.74 7.58
C MET A 1 8.04 13.06 7.11
N TYR A 2 9.06 13.02 6.25
CA TYR A 2 9.64 14.22 5.64
C TYR A 2 9.95 13.98 4.16
N THR A 3 9.81 15.02 3.35
CA THR A 3 10.15 15.04 1.93
C THR A 3 10.56 16.46 1.55
N GLY A 4 11.86 16.68 1.31
CA GLY A 4 12.41 18.01 1.05
C GLY A 4 12.08 19.00 2.17
N PHE A 5 11.39 20.07 1.79
CA PHE A 5 10.95 21.20 2.63
C PHE A 5 9.57 20.97 3.29
N LYS A 6 9.09 19.72 3.28
CA LYS A 6 7.79 19.36 3.85
C LYS A 6 7.95 18.25 4.86
N GLY A 7 7.15 18.29 5.92
CA GLY A 7 7.14 17.26 6.94
C GLY A 7 5.80 17.16 7.66
N ASN A 8 5.61 16.05 8.37
CA ASN A 8 4.51 15.90 9.32
C ASN A 8 4.96 15.15 10.57
N ALA A 9 4.32 15.51 11.68
CA ALA A 9 4.43 14.83 12.96
C ALA A 9 3.03 14.38 13.39
N ARG A 10 2.96 13.22 14.06
CA ARG A 10 1.70 12.62 14.47
C ARG A 10 1.84 12.00 15.85
N VAL A 11 0.82 12.13 16.67
CA VAL A 11 0.70 11.43 17.96
C VAL A 11 -0.39 10.38 17.81
N ILE A 12 -0.02 9.11 17.96
CA ILE A 12 -0.94 7.98 17.82
C ILE A 12 -1.07 7.29 19.18
N LEU A 13 -2.29 7.28 19.71
CA LEU A 13 -2.70 6.55 20.91
C LEU A 13 -3.56 5.36 20.47
N PRO A 14 -3.01 4.12 20.43
CA PRO A 14 -3.72 2.96 19.93
C PRO A 14 -5.08 2.74 20.63
N GLY A 15 -6.13 2.60 19.83
CA GLY A 15 -7.51 2.41 20.32
C GLY A 15 -8.27 3.70 20.66
N LEU A 16 -7.57 4.85 20.77
CA LEU A 16 -8.18 6.14 21.07
C LEU A 16 -8.12 7.10 19.88
N SER A 17 -6.93 7.34 19.32
CA SER A 17 -6.71 8.26 18.20
C SER A 17 -6.71 7.51 16.86
N PRO A 18 -6.77 8.21 15.70
CA PRO A 18 -6.51 7.57 14.41
C PRO A 18 -5.14 6.90 14.39
N CYS A 19 -5.08 5.69 13.82
CA CYS A 19 -3.82 5.02 13.50
C CYS A 19 -3.27 5.47 12.14
N VAL A 20 -2.15 4.91 11.72
CA VAL A 20 -1.55 5.20 10.40
C VAL A 20 -2.56 4.94 9.28
N ASP A 21 -3.28 3.81 9.32
CA ASP A 21 -4.23 3.40 8.28
C ASP A 21 -5.50 4.26 8.24
N CYS A 22 -5.88 4.89 9.35
CA CYS A 22 -6.95 5.90 9.34
C CYS A 22 -6.59 7.09 8.45
N THR A 23 -5.29 7.36 8.26
CA THR A 23 -4.75 8.53 7.55
C THR A 23 -3.97 8.15 6.30
N LEU A 24 -4.16 6.93 5.79
CA LEU A 24 -3.42 6.44 4.62
C LEU A 24 -3.70 7.28 3.36
N ASP A 25 -4.93 7.80 3.23
CA ASP A 25 -5.33 8.65 2.10
C ASP A 25 -4.61 10.01 2.08
N LEU A 26 -3.98 10.41 3.19
CA LEU A 26 -3.17 11.64 3.25
C LEU A 26 -1.77 11.46 2.66
N TYR A 27 -1.36 10.22 2.34
CA TYR A 27 -0.11 9.98 1.65
C TYR A 27 -0.28 10.29 0.16
N PRO A 28 0.73 10.93 -0.48
CA PRO A 28 0.67 11.17 -1.91
C PRO A 28 0.61 9.83 -2.68
N PRO A 29 -0.13 9.76 -3.79
CA PRO A 29 -0.19 8.56 -4.60
C PRO A 29 1.22 8.20 -5.11
N GLN A 30 1.50 6.90 -5.19
CA GLN A 30 2.77 6.44 -5.74
C GLN A 30 2.85 6.78 -7.23
N VAL A 31 3.96 7.35 -7.67
CA VAL A 31 4.22 7.60 -9.09
C VAL A 31 4.50 6.24 -9.76
N ASN A 32 3.52 5.75 -10.51
CA ASN A 32 3.65 4.55 -11.32
C ASN A 32 3.41 4.91 -12.79
N TYR A 33 4.37 4.58 -13.65
CA TYR A 33 4.27 4.81 -15.08
C TYR A 33 3.59 3.61 -15.76
N PRO A 34 2.57 3.81 -16.62
CA PRO A 34 1.91 2.71 -17.32
C PRO A 34 2.88 1.95 -18.23
N LEU A 35 2.82 0.61 -18.22
CA LEU A 35 3.74 -0.23 -18.99
C LEU A 35 3.73 0.07 -20.50
N CYS A 36 2.54 0.34 -21.07
CA CYS A 36 2.42 0.71 -22.48
C CYS A 36 3.15 2.02 -22.84
N THR A 37 3.18 2.97 -21.91
CA THR A 37 3.90 4.25 -22.07
C THR A 37 5.41 4.01 -21.98
N ILE A 38 5.85 3.23 -20.98
CA ILE A 38 7.26 2.87 -20.82
C ILE A 38 7.76 2.11 -22.05
N ALA A 39 7.02 1.11 -22.52
CA ALA A 39 7.45 0.19 -23.57
C ALA A 39 7.41 0.81 -24.97
N SER A 40 6.34 1.54 -25.31
CA SER A 40 6.05 1.91 -26.71
C SER A 40 5.99 3.41 -26.98
N LYS A 41 5.61 4.24 -26.00
CA LYS A 41 5.39 5.69 -26.21
C LYS A 41 5.98 6.53 -25.06
N PRO A 42 7.31 6.51 -24.86
CA PRO A 42 7.95 7.34 -23.84
C PRO A 42 7.77 8.83 -24.19
N ARG A 43 7.73 9.68 -23.17
CA ARG A 43 7.46 11.14 -23.30
C ARG A 43 8.33 11.98 -22.38
N LEU A 44 8.66 11.43 -21.21
CA LEU A 44 9.51 12.05 -20.21
C LEU A 44 10.84 11.28 -20.11
N PRO A 45 11.96 11.92 -19.72
CA PRO A 45 13.24 11.24 -19.56
C PRO A 45 13.19 10.12 -18.50
N GLU A 46 12.31 10.23 -17.50
CA GLU A 46 12.03 9.19 -16.51
C GLU A 46 11.51 7.91 -17.16
N HIS A 47 10.70 8.01 -18.22
CA HIS A 47 10.17 6.83 -18.93
C HIS A 47 11.31 6.05 -19.60
N CYS A 48 12.34 6.75 -20.08
CA CYS A 48 13.51 6.11 -20.70
C CYS A 48 14.33 5.35 -19.68
N VAL A 49 14.54 5.93 -18.48
CA VAL A 49 15.24 5.25 -17.38
C VAL A 49 14.43 4.06 -16.89
N GLU A 50 13.13 4.24 -16.67
CA GLU A 50 12.27 3.17 -16.14
C GLU A 50 12.20 1.99 -17.11
N TYR A 51 12.15 2.24 -18.43
CA TYR A 51 12.27 1.16 -19.42
C TYR A 51 13.52 0.31 -19.21
N VAL A 52 14.66 0.96 -18.99
CA VAL A 52 15.92 0.24 -18.81
C VAL A 52 15.90 -0.55 -17.51
N ASN A 53 15.42 0.07 -16.44
CA ASN A 53 15.26 -0.51 -15.11
C ASN A 53 14.40 -1.79 -15.13
N ILE A 54 13.17 -1.70 -15.65
CA ILE A 54 12.18 -2.79 -15.52
C ILE A 54 12.17 -3.79 -16.69
N LEU A 55 12.53 -3.36 -17.91
CA LEU A 55 12.45 -4.20 -19.11
C LEU A 55 13.83 -4.60 -19.64
N LEU A 56 14.70 -3.63 -19.89
CA LEU A 56 15.95 -3.91 -20.60
C LEU A 56 16.96 -4.67 -19.73
N TRP A 57 17.07 -4.33 -18.45
CA TRP A 57 17.95 -5.03 -17.51
C TRP A 57 17.64 -6.54 -17.46
N THR A 58 16.37 -6.88 -17.29
CA THR A 58 15.89 -8.26 -17.22
C THR A 58 16.10 -9.01 -18.55
N LYS A 59 16.02 -8.29 -19.67
CA LYS A 59 16.21 -8.84 -21.02
C LYS A 59 17.66 -9.10 -21.37
N GLU A 60 18.55 -8.12 -21.15
CA GLU A 60 19.95 -8.20 -21.58
C GLU A 60 20.88 -8.85 -20.54
N LYS A 61 20.50 -8.86 -19.25
CA LYS A 61 21.29 -9.41 -18.14
C LYS A 61 22.78 -8.99 -18.21
N PRO A 62 23.05 -7.68 -18.11
CA PRO A 62 24.35 -7.11 -18.48
C PRO A 62 25.53 -7.49 -17.57
N PHE A 63 25.27 -7.87 -16.31
CA PHE A 63 26.30 -8.19 -15.32
C PHE A 63 25.99 -9.55 -14.69
N GLU A 64 26.37 -10.65 -15.36
CA GLU A 64 26.16 -12.04 -14.94
C GLU A 64 24.70 -12.52 -14.75
N TYR A 65 24.50 -13.84 -14.83
CA TYR A 65 23.17 -14.44 -14.71
C TYR A 65 22.69 -14.42 -13.25
N GLY A 66 21.60 -13.68 -13.00
CA GLY A 66 20.94 -13.65 -11.69
C GLY A 66 21.27 -12.43 -10.83
N VAL A 67 22.12 -11.52 -11.30
CA VAL A 67 22.38 -10.24 -10.61
C VAL A 67 21.23 -9.27 -10.86
N SER A 68 20.60 -8.83 -9.78
CA SER A 68 19.59 -7.77 -9.81
C SER A 68 20.25 -6.40 -9.96
N LEU A 69 19.52 -5.46 -10.56
CA LEU A 69 19.98 -4.07 -10.64
C LEU A 69 20.22 -3.53 -9.23
N ASP A 70 21.39 -2.94 -9.02
CA ASP A 70 21.78 -2.30 -7.77
C ASP A 70 21.98 -0.80 -8.04
N GLY A 71 21.14 0.02 -7.43
CA GLY A 71 21.19 1.47 -7.58
C GLY A 71 22.36 2.15 -6.85
N ASP A 72 23.09 1.41 -6.01
CA ASP A 72 24.30 1.87 -5.33
C ASP A 72 25.59 1.42 -6.03
N ASN A 73 25.52 0.46 -6.95
CA ASN A 73 26.65 0.05 -7.77
C ASN A 73 26.88 1.07 -8.92
N PRO A 74 28.06 1.73 -8.98
CA PRO A 74 28.36 2.71 -10.03
C PRO A 74 28.30 2.13 -11.45
N ASP A 75 28.75 0.89 -11.66
CA ASP A 75 28.81 0.25 -12.97
C ASP A 75 27.41 -0.07 -13.49
N HIS A 76 26.54 -0.58 -12.61
CA HIS A 76 25.13 -0.80 -12.90
C HIS A 76 24.44 0.51 -13.29
N MET A 77 24.65 1.56 -12.51
CA MET A 77 24.06 2.88 -12.77
C MET A 77 24.58 3.53 -14.04
N GLN A 78 25.85 3.34 -14.36
CA GLN A 78 26.46 3.83 -15.59
C GLN A 78 25.84 3.13 -16.80
N TRP A 79 25.68 1.80 -16.76
CA TRP A 79 25.01 1.05 -17.81
C TRP A 79 23.56 1.49 -18.01
N VAL A 80 22.82 1.69 -16.91
CA VAL A 80 21.43 2.19 -16.98
C VAL A 80 21.38 3.56 -17.66
N PHE A 81 22.28 4.46 -17.27
CA PHE A 81 22.36 5.81 -17.82
C PHE A 81 22.65 5.82 -19.33
N GLU A 82 23.61 5.01 -19.79
CA GLU A 82 23.98 4.91 -21.21
C GLU A 82 22.83 4.36 -22.06
N LYS A 83 22.18 3.29 -21.61
CA LYS A 83 21.03 2.70 -22.30
C LYS A 83 19.83 3.64 -22.32
N ALA A 84 19.58 4.35 -21.22
CA ALA A 84 18.50 5.33 -21.13
C ALA A 84 18.74 6.51 -22.08
N GLN A 85 19.98 6.98 -22.22
CA GLN A 85 20.35 7.98 -23.22
C GLN A 85 20.18 7.49 -24.66
N GLY A 86 20.54 6.24 -24.95
CA GLY A 86 20.28 5.62 -26.26
C GLY A 86 18.79 5.69 -26.62
N ARG A 87 17.95 5.20 -25.73
CA ARG A 87 16.48 5.24 -25.89
C ARG A 87 15.95 6.67 -25.99
N ALA A 88 16.47 7.60 -25.19
CA ALA A 88 16.03 8.99 -25.25
C ALA A 88 16.32 9.62 -26.62
N ARG A 89 17.49 9.34 -27.21
CA ARG A 89 17.85 9.79 -28.56
C ARG A 89 16.92 9.23 -29.64
N GLU A 90 16.54 7.95 -29.55
CA GLU A 90 15.60 7.32 -30.50
C GLU A 90 14.24 8.03 -30.54
N TYR A 91 13.76 8.52 -29.40
CA TYR A 91 12.45 9.18 -29.28
C TYR A 91 12.55 10.71 -29.24
N GLY A 92 13.74 11.29 -29.45
CA GLY A 92 13.97 12.74 -29.40
C GLY A 92 13.71 13.38 -28.03
N ILE A 93 13.85 12.62 -26.94
CA ILE A 93 13.62 13.07 -25.56
C ILE A 93 14.93 13.63 -24.98
N GLN A 94 14.86 14.81 -24.37
CA GLN A 94 15.99 15.44 -23.69
C GLN A 94 15.87 15.31 -22.16
N GLY A 95 16.96 15.60 -21.44
CA GLY A 95 16.95 15.67 -19.97
C GLY A 95 17.36 14.40 -19.23
N VAL A 96 17.78 13.33 -19.93
CA VAL A 96 18.38 12.16 -19.27
C VAL A 96 19.77 12.54 -18.73
N THR A 97 19.89 12.58 -17.41
CA THR A 97 21.15 12.82 -16.69
C THR A 97 21.44 11.67 -15.74
N TYR A 98 22.72 11.47 -15.36
CA TYR A 98 23.08 10.44 -14.38
C TYR A 98 22.36 10.65 -13.04
N ARG A 99 22.20 11.90 -12.61
CA ARG A 99 21.45 12.27 -11.41
C ARG A 99 19.98 11.86 -11.50
N LEU A 100 19.33 12.11 -12.65
CA LEU A 100 17.96 11.67 -12.89
C LEU A 100 17.86 10.15 -12.89
N ALA A 101 18.78 9.46 -13.57
CA ALA A 101 18.80 8.00 -13.64
C ALA A 101 18.87 7.39 -12.24
N LYS A 102 19.79 7.88 -11.41
CA LYS A 102 19.91 7.47 -10.00
C LYS A 102 18.65 7.80 -9.19
N GLY A 103 18.06 8.98 -9.43
CA GLY A 103 16.81 9.41 -8.81
C GLY A 103 15.64 8.46 -9.07
N VAL A 104 15.47 8.04 -10.32
CA VAL A 104 14.41 7.11 -10.75
C VAL A 104 14.65 5.70 -10.22
N VAL A 105 15.85 5.14 -10.44
CA VAL A 105 16.19 3.76 -10.01
C VAL A 105 16.05 3.59 -8.50
N LYS A 106 16.62 4.51 -7.71
CA LYS A 106 16.57 4.44 -6.25
C LYS A 106 15.28 5.03 -5.64
N ARG A 107 14.37 5.58 -6.46
CA ARG A 107 13.20 6.36 -6.00
C ARG A 107 13.58 7.39 -4.92
N ILE A 108 14.62 8.18 -5.18
CA ILE A 108 15.22 9.09 -4.19
C ILE A 108 14.22 10.15 -3.74
N ILE A 109 13.97 10.20 -2.43
CA ILE A 109 13.23 11.29 -1.78
C ILE A 109 14.24 12.35 -1.32
N PRO A 110 14.12 13.62 -1.76
CA PRO A 110 14.99 14.69 -1.29
C PRO A 110 14.93 14.84 0.23
N ALA A 111 16.08 15.06 0.88
CA ALA A 111 16.18 15.21 2.32
C ALA A 111 17.12 16.36 2.68
N VAL A 112 16.76 17.15 3.69
CA VAL A 112 17.56 18.26 4.23
C VAL A 112 17.55 18.21 5.75
N ALA A 113 18.65 18.62 6.38
CA ALA A 113 18.82 18.52 7.82
C ALA A 113 17.83 19.40 8.61
N SER A 114 17.44 20.56 8.08
CA SER A 114 16.50 21.50 8.71
C SER A 114 15.14 20.87 8.96
N THR A 115 14.51 20.28 7.92
CA THR A 115 13.21 19.61 8.03
C THR A 115 13.27 18.44 9.03
N ASN A 116 14.36 17.66 8.99
CA ASN A 116 14.55 16.56 9.93
C ASN A 116 14.63 17.06 11.38
N ALA A 117 15.37 18.14 11.62
CA ALA A 117 15.49 18.74 12.95
C ALA A 117 14.14 19.27 13.45
N VAL A 118 13.36 19.95 12.62
CA VAL A 118 12.03 20.47 13.00
C VAL A 118 11.08 19.32 13.38
N ILE A 119 10.96 18.29 12.53
CA ILE A 119 10.06 17.17 12.80
C ILE A 119 10.54 16.35 14.01
N ALA A 120 11.84 16.11 14.15
CA ALA A 120 12.39 15.42 15.31
C ALA A 120 12.16 16.18 16.62
N ALA A 121 12.30 17.51 16.61
CA ALA A 121 12.03 18.36 17.77
C ALA A 121 10.56 18.28 18.22
N VAL A 122 9.62 18.33 17.28
CA VAL A 122 8.18 18.15 17.59
C VAL A 122 7.94 16.76 18.18
N CYS A 123 8.44 15.69 17.55
CA CYS A 123 8.28 14.33 18.07
C CYS A 123 8.86 14.16 19.48
N ALA A 124 10.07 14.64 19.74
CA ALA A 124 10.71 14.57 21.06
C ALA A 124 9.92 15.35 22.12
N THR A 125 9.40 16.52 21.75
CA THR A 125 8.55 17.33 22.63
C THR A 125 7.26 16.60 23.01
N GLU A 126 6.60 15.94 22.05
CA GLU A 126 5.38 15.17 22.32
C GLU A 126 5.66 13.93 23.18
N VAL A 127 6.79 13.26 22.97
CA VAL A 127 7.23 12.17 23.86
C VAL A 127 7.42 12.68 25.28
N PHE A 128 8.08 13.83 25.46
CA PHE A 128 8.29 14.42 26.78
C PHE A 128 6.96 14.80 27.48
N LYS A 129 6.02 15.43 26.75
CA LYS A 129 4.69 15.76 27.26
C LYS A 129 3.93 14.51 27.71
N LEU A 130 3.94 13.45 26.90
CA LEU A 130 3.28 12.18 27.23
C LEU A 130 3.91 11.48 28.44
N ALA A 131 5.25 11.46 28.52
CA ALA A 131 5.96 10.78 29.60
C ALA A 131 5.81 11.46 30.96
N THR A 132 5.69 12.80 30.97
CA THR A 132 5.67 13.60 32.21
C THR A 132 4.30 14.16 32.57
N SER A 133 3.34 14.09 31.65
CA SER A 133 2.04 14.78 31.77
C SER A 133 2.15 16.28 32.07
N CYS A 134 3.27 16.92 31.69
CA CYS A 134 3.52 18.34 31.99
C CYS A 134 2.65 19.30 31.16
N SER A 135 2.10 18.84 30.03
CA SER A 135 1.22 19.62 29.16
C SER A 135 0.35 18.70 28.32
N LYS A 136 -0.69 19.26 27.69
CA LYS A 136 -1.55 18.50 26.76
C LYS A 136 -0.74 18.14 25.50
N PRO A 137 -0.79 16.88 25.05
CA PRO A 137 -0.14 16.47 23.82
C PRO A 137 -0.85 17.08 22.59
N LEU A 138 -0.13 17.08 21.46
CA LEU A 138 -0.65 17.43 20.14
C LEU A 138 -1.92 16.62 19.84
N GLN A 139 -2.93 17.30 19.28
CA GLN A 139 -4.15 16.68 18.75
C GLN A 139 -3.87 15.92 17.45
N ASN A 140 -3.10 14.83 17.57
CA ASN A 140 -2.79 13.80 16.60
C ASN A 140 -2.07 14.15 15.28
N PHE A 141 -2.19 15.37 14.72
CA PHE A 141 -1.56 15.70 13.44
C PHE A 141 -1.00 17.13 13.36
N MET A 142 0.20 17.24 12.78
CA MET A 142 0.84 18.50 12.42
C MET A 142 1.49 18.37 11.04
N VAL A 143 1.27 19.34 10.18
CA VAL A 143 1.97 19.54 8.89
C VAL A 143 2.94 20.71 9.03
N PHE A 144 4.10 20.58 8.39
CA PHE A 144 5.14 21.60 8.26
C PHE A 144 5.49 21.79 6.78
N ASN A 145 5.65 23.05 6.36
CA ASN A 145 6.13 23.43 5.05
C ASN A 145 6.97 24.71 5.15
N ASP A 146 8.21 24.68 4.65
CA ASP A 146 9.10 25.85 4.59
C ASP A 146 9.49 26.28 3.17
N THR A 147 8.68 25.92 2.15
CA THR A 147 8.93 26.37 0.77
C THR A 147 8.65 27.86 0.55
N ASP A 148 7.70 28.45 1.28
CA ASP A 148 7.32 29.85 1.20
C ASP A 148 7.00 30.37 2.61
N GLY A 149 7.96 31.06 3.23
CA GLY A 149 7.95 31.33 4.66
C GLY A 149 7.97 30.05 5.50
N VAL A 150 7.57 30.14 6.76
CA VAL A 150 7.39 28.98 7.65
C VAL A 150 5.91 28.79 7.91
N TYR A 151 5.36 27.67 7.45
CA TYR A 151 3.97 27.32 7.61
C TYR A 151 3.81 26.02 8.41
N THR A 152 2.91 26.05 9.38
CA THR A 152 2.49 24.87 10.12
C THR A 152 0.97 24.84 10.26
N TYR A 153 0.39 23.66 10.14
CA TYR A 153 -1.03 23.44 10.36
C TYR A 153 -1.24 22.23 11.25
N THR A 154 -2.00 22.41 12.33
CA THR A 154 -2.35 21.36 13.28
C THR A 154 -3.85 21.11 13.22
N PHE A 155 -4.25 19.85 13.14
CA PHE A 155 -5.66 19.46 13.12
C PHE A 155 -5.82 18.08 13.73
N GLU A 156 -7.01 17.81 14.25
CA GLU A 156 -7.38 16.51 14.77
C GLU A 156 -7.93 15.64 13.63
N ALA A 157 -7.11 14.70 13.14
CA ALA A 157 -7.56 13.69 12.20
C ALA A 157 -8.58 12.75 12.88
N GLU A 158 -9.61 12.36 12.13
CA GLU A 158 -10.66 11.48 12.64
C GLU A 158 -10.25 10.01 12.59
N ARG A 159 -10.62 9.26 13.64
CA ARG A 159 -10.47 7.80 13.64
C ARG A 159 -11.60 7.18 12.82
N LYS A 160 -11.25 6.57 11.68
CA LYS A 160 -12.18 5.79 10.87
C LYS A 160 -12.78 4.61 11.65
N GLU A 161 -14.11 4.53 11.74
CA GLU A 161 -14.80 3.45 12.44
C GLU A 161 -14.64 2.08 11.78
N ASP A 162 -14.39 2.07 10.48
CA ASP A 162 -14.23 0.89 9.64
C ASP A 162 -12.76 0.58 9.31
N CYS A 163 -11.83 1.17 10.07
CA CYS A 163 -10.39 0.98 9.91
C CYS A 163 -9.99 -0.48 10.16
N ILE A 164 -9.31 -1.10 9.19
CA ILE A 164 -8.91 -2.51 9.24
C ILE A 164 -7.92 -2.84 10.37
N SER A 165 -7.20 -1.83 10.89
CA SER A 165 -6.10 -2.03 11.82
C SER A 165 -6.44 -1.67 13.26
N CYS A 166 -7.16 -0.56 13.47
CA CYS A 166 -7.46 -0.06 14.82
C CYS A 166 -8.94 -0.16 15.20
N SER A 167 -9.85 -0.51 14.28
CA SER A 167 -11.24 -0.78 14.64
C SER A 167 -11.38 -2.18 15.23
N THR A 168 -12.29 -2.30 16.19
CA THR A 168 -12.74 -3.60 16.73
C THR A 168 -14.06 -4.05 16.10
N LYS A 169 -14.71 -3.18 15.32
CA LYS A 169 -15.96 -3.50 14.63
C LYS A 169 -15.64 -4.36 13.39
N PRO A 170 -16.37 -5.46 13.16
CA PRO A 170 -16.23 -6.21 11.92
C PRO A 170 -16.60 -5.34 10.71
N ILE A 171 -15.89 -5.54 9.60
CA ILE A 171 -16.14 -4.81 8.35
C ILE A 171 -17.25 -5.54 7.61
N SER A 172 -18.33 -4.84 7.26
CA SER A 172 -19.37 -5.42 6.40
C SER A 172 -18.97 -5.29 4.94
N LEU A 173 -18.93 -6.41 4.21
CA LEU A 173 -18.73 -6.45 2.76
C LEU A 173 -19.96 -7.07 2.10
N THR A 174 -20.41 -6.45 1.02
CA THR A 174 -21.59 -6.87 0.28
C THR A 174 -21.16 -7.57 -1.01
N PHE A 175 -21.74 -8.74 -1.28
CA PHE A 175 -21.48 -9.56 -2.45
C PHE A 175 -22.79 -10.07 -3.05
N THR A 176 -22.75 -10.56 -4.29
CA THR A 176 -23.88 -11.27 -4.88
C THR A 176 -23.82 -12.76 -4.51
N THR A 177 -24.95 -13.46 -4.56
CA THR A 177 -25.03 -14.91 -4.26
C THR A 177 -24.19 -15.76 -5.21
N ASP A 178 -23.88 -15.25 -6.40
CA ASP A 178 -23.02 -15.91 -7.39
C ASP A 178 -21.53 -15.69 -7.15
N THR A 179 -21.15 -14.91 -6.14
CA THR A 179 -19.76 -14.57 -5.88
C THR A 179 -18.96 -15.81 -5.46
N THR A 180 -17.83 -16.06 -6.13
CA THR A 180 -16.92 -17.15 -5.81
C THR A 180 -15.91 -16.77 -4.74
N LEU A 181 -15.32 -17.78 -4.08
CA LEU A 181 -14.24 -17.53 -3.13
C LEU A 181 -13.01 -16.86 -3.78
N GLN A 182 -12.74 -17.16 -5.06
CA GLN A 182 -11.71 -16.49 -5.85
C GLN A 182 -11.97 -14.99 -5.97
N GLN A 183 -13.21 -14.58 -6.26
CA GLN A 183 -13.56 -13.16 -6.36
C GLN A 183 -13.40 -12.42 -5.04
N LEU A 184 -13.78 -13.04 -3.91
CA LEU A 184 -13.51 -12.50 -2.57
C LEU A 184 -11.99 -12.38 -2.32
N TYR A 185 -11.21 -13.40 -2.69
CA TYR A 185 -9.77 -13.40 -2.52
C TYR A 185 -9.08 -12.30 -3.33
N ASP A 186 -9.47 -12.13 -4.60
CA ASP A 186 -8.94 -11.08 -5.47
C ASP A 186 -9.36 -9.69 -4.98
N TYR A 187 -10.60 -9.53 -4.51
CA TYR A 187 -11.06 -8.28 -3.88
C TYR A 187 -10.17 -7.88 -2.69
N LEU A 188 -9.81 -8.82 -1.81
CA LEU A 188 -8.93 -8.53 -0.65
C LEU A 188 -7.51 -8.12 -1.07
N LYS A 189 -7.04 -8.55 -2.24
CA LYS A 189 -5.73 -8.20 -2.78
C LYS A 189 -5.72 -6.87 -3.54
N GLU A 190 -6.79 -6.58 -4.28
CA GLU A 190 -6.85 -5.44 -5.21
C GLU A 190 -7.45 -4.19 -4.57
N ASN A 191 -8.35 -4.35 -3.60
CA ASN A 191 -9.01 -3.21 -2.98
C ASN A 191 -8.02 -2.39 -2.15
N GLN A 192 -7.98 -1.08 -2.39
CA GLN A 192 -7.08 -0.12 -1.73
C GLN A 192 -7.16 -0.15 -0.20
N LYS A 193 -8.33 -0.51 0.36
CA LYS A 193 -8.53 -0.62 1.80
C LYS A 193 -7.78 -1.79 2.41
N PHE A 194 -7.56 -2.88 1.66
CA PHE A 194 -6.99 -4.13 2.18
C PHE A 194 -5.58 -4.39 1.66
N LEU A 195 -5.38 -4.31 0.33
CA LEU A 195 -4.09 -4.55 -0.36
C LEU A 195 -3.29 -5.73 0.22
N MET A 196 -3.98 -6.81 0.57
CA MET A 196 -3.38 -7.98 1.23
C MET A 196 -2.48 -8.73 0.25
N LYS A 197 -1.38 -9.32 0.74
CA LYS A 197 -0.41 -9.99 -0.15
C LYS A 197 -0.85 -11.41 -0.47
N ALA A 198 -1.22 -12.18 0.54
CA ALA A 198 -1.59 -13.59 0.48
C ALA A 198 -2.61 -13.93 1.59
N PRO A 199 -3.86 -13.43 1.48
CA PRO A 199 -4.83 -13.51 2.57
C PRO A 199 -5.26 -14.95 2.86
N SER A 200 -5.21 -15.33 4.13
CA SER A 200 -5.71 -16.61 4.64
C SER A 200 -7.13 -16.42 5.18
N ILE A 201 -8.10 -17.13 4.60
CA ILE A 201 -9.53 -16.94 4.83
C ILE A 201 -10.07 -18.13 5.62
N THR A 202 -10.60 -17.86 6.80
CA THR A 202 -11.18 -18.86 7.71
C THR A 202 -12.56 -18.42 8.18
N THR A 203 -13.43 -19.36 8.53
CA THR A 203 -14.76 -19.08 9.06
C THR A 203 -15.16 -20.15 10.08
N VAL A 204 -16.25 -19.92 10.80
CA VAL A 204 -16.84 -20.90 11.72
C VAL A 204 -18.15 -21.38 11.12
N ILE A 205 -18.23 -22.68 10.84
CA ILE A 205 -19.46 -23.33 10.35
C ILE A 205 -19.83 -24.42 11.35
N ASP A 206 -21.07 -24.41 11.82
CA ASP A 206 -21.58 -25.38 12.80
C ASP A 206 -20.70 -25.53 14.05
N GLY A 207 -20.15 -24.41 14.53
CA GLY A 207 -19.26 -24.37 15.71
C GLY A 207 -17.85 -24.90 15.49
N LYS A 208 -17.48 -25.28 14.25
CA LYS A 208 -16.12 -25.73 13.90
C LYS A 208 -15.41 -24.71 13.01
N ASN A 209 -14.14 -24.47 13.30
CA ASN A 209 -13.28 -23.66 12.44
C ASN A 209 -13.05 -24.39 11.11
N LYS A 210 -13.45 -23.75 10.01
CA LYS A 210 -13.25 -24.22 8.65
C LYS A 210 -12.34 -23.25 7.90
N THR A 211 -11.26 -23.78 7.34
CA THR A 211 -10.37 -23.01 6.45
C THR A 211 -10.97 -23.00 5.05
N LEU A 212 -11.31 -21.82 4.54
CA LEU A 212 -11.85 -21.67 3.18
C LEU A 212 -10.71 -21.69 2.17
N TYR A 213 -9.67 -20.90 2.41
CA TYR A 213 -8.45 -20.87 1.59
C TYR A 213 -7.26 -20.36 2.40
N MET A 214 -6.09 -21.00 2.24
CA MET A 214 -4.87 -20.61 2.94
C MET A 214 -3.63 -20.84 2.06
N PRO A 215 -3.01 -19.78 1.51
CA PRO A 215 -1.87 -19.90 0.61
C PRO A 215 -0.52 -20.07 1.33
N THR A 216 -0.48 -19.93 2.66
CA THR A 216 0.77 -19.86 3.44
C THR A 216 1.41 -21.23 3.71
N LEU A 217 0.65 -22.32 3.59
CA LEU A 217 1.11 -23.68 3.88
C LEU A 217 0.78 -24.61 2.71
N ASP A 218 1.79 -25.14 2.02
CA ASP A 218 1.64 -25.93 0.78
C ASP A 218 0.66 -27.11 0.86
N ALA A 219 0.58 -27.77 2.01
CA ALA A 219 -0.34 -28.88 2.22
C ALA A 219 -1.81 -28.40 2.31
N VAL A 220 -2.03 -27.29 3.02
CA VAL A 220 -3.36 -26.69 3.21
C VAL A 220 -3.80 -25.96 1.95
N GLU A 221 -2.88 -25.30 1.26
CA GLU A 221 -3.09 -24.61 -0.01
C GLU A 221 -3.60 -25.58 -1.06
N ARG A 222 -2.92 -26.72 -1.27
CA ARG A 222 -3.38 -27.78 -2.19
C ARG A 222 -4.74 -28.35 -1.81
N ALA A 223 -5.02 -28.51 -0.52
CA ALA A 223 -6.30 -29.03 -0.04
C ALA A 223 -7.46 -28.04 -0.18
N THR A 224 -7.19 -26.73 -0.08
CA THR A 224 -8.21 -25.66 -0.10
C THR A 224 -8.33 -24.94 -1.44
N ARG A 225 -7.35 -25.08 -2.35
CA ARG A 225 -7.39 -24.54 -3.72
C ARG A 225 -8.68 -24.89 -4.49
N PRO A 226 -9.25 -26.11 -4.39
CA PRO A 226 -10.53 -26.41 -5.06
C PRO A 226 -11.71 -25.55 -4.61
N ASN A 227 -11.65 -24.95 -3.41
CA ASN A 227 -12.71 -24.09 -2.89
C ASN A 227 -12.76 -22.73 -3.60
N LEU A 228 -11.67 -22.29 -4.24
CA LEU A 228 -11.61 -20.98 -4.90
C LEU A 228 -12.66 -20.84 -6.01
N GLN A 229 -12.97 -21.93 -6.72
CA GLN A 229 -13.94 -21.95 -7.81
C GLN A 229 -15.39 -22.14 -7.34
N GLN A 230 -15.61 -22.42 -6.06
CA GLN A 230 -16.94 -22.62 -5.49
C GLN A 230 -17.55 -21.28 -5.07
N LYS A 231 -18.89 -21.19 -5.11
CA LYS A 231 -19.61 -20.02 -4.59
C LYS A 231 -19.48 -19.95 -3.07
N LEU A 232 -19.53 -18.74 -2.53
CA LEU A 232 -19.50 -18.52 -1.08
C LEU A 232 -20.66 -19.28 -0.39
N THR A 233 -21.84 -19.28 -1.00
CA THR A 233 -23.03 -20.02 -0.54
C THR A 233 -22.79 -21.53 -0.47
N ASP A 234 -22.14 -22.10 -1.49
CA ASP A 234 -21.87 -23.54 -1.58
C ASP A 234 -20.87 -24.00 -0.52
N LEU A 235 -19.98 -23.09 -0.09
CA LEU A 235 -19.02 -23.32 0.98
C LEU A 235 -19.63 -23.23 2.38
N GLY A 236 -20.92 -22.86 2.48
CA GLY A 236 -21.65 -22.67 3.73
C GLY A 236 -21.51 -21.26 4.32
N VAL A 237 -21.10 -20.27 3.52
CA VAL A 237 -21.12 -18.86 3.93
C VAL A 237 -22.50 -18.28 3.63
N LEU A 238 -23.25 -17.98 4.69
CA LEU A 238 -24.60 -17.41 4.63
C LEU A 238 -24.55 -15.89 4.87
N ASP A 239 -25.69 -15.23 4.64
CA ASP A 239 -25.84 -13.82 4.96
C ASP A 239 -25.58 -13.55 6.45
N GLY A 240 -24.75 -12.56 6.74
CA GLY A 240 -24.32 -12.22 8.09
C GLY A 240 -23.21 -13.12 8.66
N HIS A 241 -22.68 -14.10 7.92
CA HIS A 241 -21.58 -14.92 8.41
C HIS A 241 -20.28 -14.12 8.62
N HIS A 242 -19.58 -14.49 9.69
CA HIS A 242 -18.28 -13.94 10.03
C HIS A 242 -17.16 -14.75 9.37
N ILE A 243 -16.31 -14.02 8.65
CA ILE A 243 -15.06 -14.53 8.08
C ILE A 243 -13.91 -13.81 8.78
N VAL A 244 -12.88 -14.57 9.12
CA VAL A 244 -11.63 -14.05 9.69
C VAL A 244 -10.54 -14.20 8.65
N VAL A 245 -9.95 -13.06 8.29
CA VAL A 245 -8.88 -12.97 7.30
C VAL A 245 -7.58 -12.60 7.99
N ALA A 246 -6.53 -13.39 7.79
CA ALA A 246 -5.19 -13.11 8.28
C ALA A 246 -4.22 -12.92 7.11
N ASP A 247 -3.40 -11.86 7.16
CA ASP A 247 -2.39 -11.58 6.14
C ASP A 247 -1.16 -10.91 6.77
N ALA A 248 0.00 -11.07 6.16
CA ALA A 248 1.24 -10.44 6.62
C ALA A 248 1.21 -8.89 6.58
N THR A 249 0.31 -8.29 5.79
CA THR A 249 0.13 -6.82 5.76
C THR A 249 -0.59 -6.28 6.98
N THR A 250 -1.30 -7.13 7.73
CA THR A 250 -2.11 -6.71 8.88
C THR A 250 -1.60 -7.38 10.17
N PRO A 251 -1.35 -6.62 11.25
CA PRO A 251 -0.80 -7.19 12.49
C PRO A 251 -1.83 -8.04 13.26
N LYS A 252 -3.12 -7.90 12.95
CA LYS A 252 -4.21 -8.63 13.58
C LYS A 252 -5.14 -9.20 12.49
N PRO A 253 -5.75 -10.38 12.72
CA PRO A 253 -6.79 -10.87 11.83
C PRO A 253 -7.96 -9.89 11.72
N VAL A 254 -8.42 -9.65 10.50
CA VAL A 254 -9.54 -8.77 10.19
C VAL A 254 -10.82 -9.60 10.18
N ALA A 255 -11.80 -9.20 10.99
CA ALA A 255 -13.13 -9.80 10.99
C ALA A 255 -14.00 -9.10 9.94
N ILE A 256 -14.59 -9.89 9.05
CA ILE A 256 -15.46 -9.44 7.96
C ILE A 256 -16.84 -10.10 8.15
N ILE A 257 -17.90 -9.31 8.05
CA ILE A 257 -19.27 -9.80 7.93
C ILE A 257 -19.61 -9.81 6.45
N VAL A 258 -19.91 -11.00 5.92
CA VAL A 258 -20.37 -11.15 4.53
C VAL A 258 -21.87 -10.88 4.51
N LYS A 259 -22.29 -9.96 3.63
CA LYS A 259 -23.70 -9.71 3.33
C LYS A 259 -23.98 -10.01 1.87
N PHE A 260 -25.13 -10.60 1.59
CA PHE A 260 -25.59 -10.81 0.23
C PHE A 260 -26.62 -9.76 -0.17
N GLU A 261 -26.52 -9.24 -1.39
CA GLU A 261 -27.55 -8.35 -1.94
C GLU A 261 -28.87 -9.11 -2.05
N GLN A 262 -29.93 -8.57 -1.43
CA GLN A 262 -31.29 -9.08 -1.63
C GLN A 262 -31.81 -8.51 -2.96
N GLU A 263 -32.18 -9.37 -3.90
CA GLU A 263 -32.94 -8.94 -5.07
C GLU A 263 -34.23 -8.27 -4.57
N MET A 264 -34.37 -6.97 -4.81
CA MET A 264 -35.64 -6.28 -4.63
C MET A 264 -36.64 -6.87 -5.62
N GLU A 265 -37.62 -7.64 -5.14
CA GLU A 265 -38.79 -7.99 -5.94
C GLU A 265 -39.42 -6.69 -6.48
N PRO A 266 -39.65 -6.56 -7.80
CA PRO A 266 -40.40 -5.42 -8.31
C PRO A 266 -41.82 -5.49 -7.74
N CYS A 267 -42.21 -4.44 -7.03
CA CYS A 267 -43.55 -4.25 -6.50
C CYS A 267 -44.56 -4.48 -7.63
N ALA A 268 -45.33 -5.57 -7.55
CA ALA A 268 -46.39 -5.85 -8.50
C ALA A 268 -47.45 -4.73 -8.39
N THR A 269 -47.55 -3.92 -9.45
CA THR A 269 -48.63 -2.97 -9.71
C THR A 269 -49.94 -3.65 -10.01
#